data_AF-A0A356BDF4-F1
#
_entry.id   AF-A0A356BDF4-F1
#
_cell.length_a   1.000
_cell.length_b   1.000
_cell.length_c   1.000
_cell.angle_alpha   90.00
_cell.angle_beta   90.00
_cell.angle_gamma   90.00
#
_symmetry.space_group_name_H-M   'P 1'
#
loop_
_entity.id
_entity.type
_entity.pdbx_description
1 polymer ?
#
loop_
_entity_poly.entity_id
_entity_poly.type
_entity_poly.pdbx_seq_one_letter_code
_entity_poly.pdbx_strand_id
1 'polypeptide(L)'
;MTPGNRITTMALINHTRLQAVLSMSQQHQPQLIRMISTLLADAEKNISQIQSYAKAQQRQELQQTLHKIRGGYATLGAEDLAHASKTLELSLEQQLPLSETDLAEFISIYRQSCVVLQQEITKLQADIGSGQTELDIIQLYYLLRQHNMQACDLVQNNQEQLKQLLTKAVADNFSQHVFALNFSAAAAILQPFLPPEQRSTNT
;
A
#
# COMPACT_ATOMS: atom_id res chain seq x y z
N MET A 1 -40.71 -4.70 -24.64
CA MET A 1 -39.55 -5.34 -23.96
C MET A 1 -38.32 -4.51 -24.30
N THR A 2 -38.00 -3.54 -23.46
CA THR A 2 -36.79 -2.70 -23.58
C THR A 2 -35.71 -3.29 -22.67
N PRO A 3 -34.48 -3.53 -23.17
CA PRO A 3 -33.41 -4.01 -22.33
C PRO A 3 -32.99 -2.90 -21.37
N GLY A 4 -33.02 -3.22 -20.08
CA GLY A 4 -32.67 -2.32 -18.99
C GLY A 4 -31.27 -1.75 -19.18
N ASN A 5 -31.19 -0.43 -19.10
CA ASN A 5 -29.97 0.36 -19.06
C ASN A 5 -29.16 -0.09 -17.83
N ARG A 6 -28.21 -1.02 -18.00
CA ARG A 6 -27.25 -1.38 -16.95
C ARG A 6 -26.36 -0.17 -16.72
N ILE A 7 -26.65 0.57 -15.66
CA ILE A 7 -25.73 1.57 -15.13
C ILE A 7 -24.51 0.79 -14.66
N THR A 8 -23.41 0.89 -15.40
CA THR A 8 -22.11 0.42 -14.94
C THR A 8 -21.75 1.28 -13.73
N THR A 9 -22.02 0.79 -12.51
CA THR A 9 -21.67 1.48 -11.28
C THR A 9 -20.15 1.60 -11.24
N MET A 10 -19.61 2.76 -11.61
CA MET A 10 -18.19 3.05 -11.40
C MET A 10 -17.98 3.09 -9.90
N ALA A 11 -17.11 2.20 -9.37
CA ALA A 11 -16.79 2.21 -7.94
C ALA A 11 -16.20 3.58 -7.57
N LEU A 12 -16.94 4.32 -6.75
CA LEU A 12 -16.51 5.63 -6.25
C LEU A 12 -15.65 5.44 -5.01
N ILE A 13 -14.44 6.00 -5.07
CA ILE A 13 -13.55 6.11 -3.91
C ILE A 13 -13.64 7.53 -3.37
N ASN A 14 -13.91 7.68 -2.08
CA ASN A 14 -13.87 8.95 -1.39
C ASN A 14 -12.41 9.40 -1.19
N HIS A 15 -11.90 10.18 -2.15
CA HIS A 15 -10.51 10.63 -2.17
C HIS A 15 -10.13 11.46 -0.94
N THR A 16 -11.04 12.30 -0.43
CA THR A 16 -10.78 13.10 0.79
C THR A 16 -10.53 12.20 1.99
N ARG A 17 -11.31 11.13 2.13
CA ARG A 17 -11.15 10.16 3.22
C ARG A 17 -9.87 9.35 3.07
N LEU A 18 -9.56 8.88 1.86
CA LEU A 18 -8.31 8.17 1.57
C LEU A 18 -7.09 9.04 1.88
N GLN A 19 -7.11 10.30 1.44
CA GLN A 19 -6.04 11.25 1.70
C GLN A 19 -5.90 11.56 3.19
N ALA A 20 -7.01 11.73 3.92
CA ALA A 20 -6.99 11.91 5.38
C ALA A 20 -6.30 10.73 6.07
N VAL A 21 -6.66 9.48 5.74
CA VAL A 21 -6.02 8.29 6.30
C VAL A 21 -4.51 8.27 6.02
N LEU A 22 -4.10 8.64 4.82
CA LEU A 22 -2.69 8.64 4.41
C LEU A 22 -1.88 9.83 4.94
N SER A 23 -2.54 10.90 5.38
CA SER A 23 -1.91 12.13 5.91
C SER A 23 -1.92 12.22 7.43
N MET A 24 -2.67 11.36 8.14
CA MET A 24 -2.72 11.32 9.61
C MET A 24 -1.37 11.04 10.29
N SER A 25 -0.38 10.48 9.59
CA SER A 25 1.00 10.43 10.07
C SER A 25 1.97 10.22 8.91
N GLN A 26 2.73 11.25 8.56
CA GLN A 26 3.84 11.13 7.59
C GLN A 26 4.85 10.04 8.01
N GLN A 27 5.05 9.85 9.31
CA GLN A 27 5.93 8.82 9.87
C GLN A 27 5.42 7.39 9.64
N HIS A 28 4.10 7.16 9.61
CA HIS A 28 3.49 5.83 9.43
C HIS A 28 2.96 5.59 8.02
N GLN A 29 3.05 6.58 7.14
CA GLN A 29 2.55 6.49 5.77
C GLN A 29 3.11 5.29 4.99
N PRO A 30 4.41 4.93 5.05
CA PRO A 30 4.91 3.74 4.36
C PRO A 30 4.28 2.44 4.89
N GLN A 31 4.03 2.37 6.19
CA GLN A 31 3.37 1.22 6.81
C GLN A 31 1.90 1.12 6.40
N LEU A 32 1.19 2.25 6.33
CA LEU A 32 -0.19 2.30 5.85
C LEU A 32 -0.29 1.89 4.38
N ILE A 33 0.59 2.40 3.53
CA ILE A 33 0.67 1.99 2.12
C ILE A 33 0.90 0.49 2.02
N ARG A 34 1.86 -0.07 2.76
CA ARG A 34 2.11 -1.51 2.79
C ARG A 34 0.89 -2.32 3.22
N MET A 35 0.18 -1.87 4.25
CA MET A 35 -1.06 -2.53 4.70
C MET A 35 -2.13 -2.54 3.61
N ILE A 36 -2.31 -1.41 2.92
CA ILE A 36 -3.30 -1.32 1.83
C ILE A 36 -2.87 -2.20 0.66
N SER A 37 -1.59 -2.21 0.28
CA SER A 37 -1.06 -3.10 -0.76
C SER A 37 -1.27 -4.57 -0.43
N THR A 38 -1.08 -4.99 0.83
CA THR A 38 -1.38 -6.36 1.26
C THR A 38 -2.87 -6.68 1.13
N LEU A 39 -3.74 -5.76 1.56
CA LEU A 39 -5.19 -5.91 1.44
C LEU A 39 -5.65 -6.02 -0.02
N LEU A 40 -5.05 -5.25 -0.93
CA LEU A 40 -5.30 -5.35 -2.37
C LEU A 40 -4.77 -6.67 -2.97
N ALA A 41 -3.59 -7.13 -2.54
CA ALA A 41 -3.02 -8.39 -3.00
C ALA A 41 -3.86 -9.61 -2.59
N ASP A 42 -4.53 -9.55 -1.44
CA ASP A 42 -5.44 -10.61 -0.96
C ASP A 42 -6.81 -10.62 -1.67
N ALA A 43 -7.12 -9.64 -2.53
CA ALA A 43 -8.47 -9.47 -3.07
C ALA A 43 -8.97 -10.68 -3.88
N GLU A 44 -8.17 -11.22 -4.80
CA GLU A 44 -8.59 -12.38 -5.61
C GLU A 44 -8.70 -13.67 -4.77
N LYS A 45 -7.89 -13.80 -3.72
CA LYS A 45 -8.04 -14.88 -2.74
C LYS A 45 -9.37 -14.76 -1.99
N ASN A 46 -9.71 -13.57 -1.52
CA ASN A 46 -10.98 -13.32 -0.84
C ASN A 46 -12.18 -13.55 -1.77
N ILE A 47 -12.10 -13.12 -3.03
CA ILE A 47 -13.13 -13.38 -4.06
C ILE A 47 -13.32 -14.90 -4.25
N SER A 48 -12.23 -15.64 -4.37
CA SER A 48 -12.27 -17.10 -4.52
C SER A 48 -12.92 -17.77 -3.30
N GLN A 49 -12.61 -17.30 -2.08
CA GLN A 49 -13.24 -17.78 -0.85
C GLN A 49 -14.73 -17.47 -0.79
N ILE A 50 -15.13 -16.24 -1.12
CA ILE A 50 -16.53 -15.82 -1.20
C ILE A 50 -17.33 -16.72 -2.14
N GLN A 51 -16.81 -16.98 -3.34
CA GLN A 51 -17.45 -17.86 -4.32
C GLN A 51 -17.54 -19.31 -3.80
N SER A 52 -16.49 -19.79 -3.13
CA SER A 52 -16.48 -21.13 -2.52
C SER A 52 -17.53 -21.25 -1.42
N TYR A 53 -17.58 -20.29 -0.50
CA TYR A 53 -18.55 -20.26 0.60
C TYR A 53 -19.99 -20.14 0.12
N ALA A 54 -20.23 -19.31 -0.90
CA ALA A 54 -21.55 -19.20 -1.52
C ALA A 54 -22.01 -20.53 -2.14
N LYS A 55 -21.14 -21.21 -2.90
CA LYS A 55 -21.44 -22.52 -3.49
C LYS A 55 -21.65 -23.62 -2.46
N ALA A 56 -20.83 -23.63 -1.41
CA ALA A 56 -20.91 -24.60 -0.32
C ALA A 56 -22.01 -24.27 0.72
N GLN A 57 -22.77 -23.18 0.52
CA GLN A 57 -23.78 -22.66 1.46
C GLN A 57 -23.23 -22.40 2.88
N GLN A 58 -21.94 -22.08 2.98
CA GLN A 58 -21.24 -21.72 4.23
C GLN A 58 -21.55 -20.27 4.59
N ARG A 59 -22.78 -20.03 5.07
CA ARG A 59 -23.34 -18.68 5.29
C ARG A 59 -22.57 -17.87 6.33
N GLN A 60 -22.11 -18.50 7.41
CA GLN A 60 -21.42 -17.81 8.50
C GLN A 60 -20.04 -17.32 8.05
N GLU A 61 -19.29 -18.17 7.36
CA GLU A 61 -17.97 -17.88 6.81
C GLU A 61 -18.06 -16.81 5.72
N LEU A 62 -19.10 -16.88 4.88
CA LEU A 62 -19.39 -15.85 3.89
C LEU A 62 -19.69 -14.50 4.54
N GLN A 63 -20.57 -14.46 5.55
CA GLN A 63 -20.91 -13.24 6.28
C GLN A 63 -19.67 -12.62 6.96
N GLN A 64 -18.85 -13.43 7.62
CA GLN A 64 -17.60 -12.97 8.24
C GLN A 64 -16.62 -12.38 7.23
N THR A 65 -16.50 -13.01 6.07
CA THR A 65 -15.62 -12.55 5.00
C THR A 65 -16.10 -11.21 4.43
N LEU A 66 -17.41 -11.08 4.18
CA LEU A 66 -18.04 -9.82 3.76
C LEU A 66 -17.81 -8.72 4.81
N HIS A 67 -18.02 -9.01 6.09
CA HIS A 67 -17.80 -8.06 7.18
C HIS A 67 -16.37 -7.53 7.26
N LYS A 68 -15.38 -8.41 7.09
CA LYS A 68 -13.97 -8.02 7.04
C LYS A 68 -13.69 -7.10 5.85
N ILE A 69 -14.23 -7.42 4.68
CA ILE A 69 -14.09 -6.58 3.48
C ILE A 69 -14.73 -5.21 3.72
N ARG A 70 -15.97 -5.17 4.22
CA ARG A 70 -16.67 -3.92 4.55
C ARG A 70 -15.84 -3.02 5.45
N GLY A 71 -15.32 -3.55 6.57
CA GLY A 71 -14.52 -2.77 7.52
C GLY A 71 -13.21 -2.24 6.93
N GLY A 72 -12.48 -3.11 6.21
CA GLY A 72 -11.19 -2.73 5.60
C GLY A 72 -11.34 -1.66 4.53
N TYR A 73 -12.29 -1.85 3.60
CA TYR A 73 -12.44 -0.98 2.44
C TYR A 73 -13.24 0.30 2.72
N ALA A 74 -14.18 0.29 3.70
CA ALA A 74 -14.87 1.51 4.13
C ALA A 74 -13.90 2.55 4.71
N THR A 75 -12.88 2.09 5.42
CA THR A 75 -11.83 2.97 5.98
C THR A 75 -11.06 3.69 4.87
N LEU A 76 -10.91 3.04 3.70
CA LEU A 76 -10.22 3.57 2.53
C LEU A 76 -11.13 4.40 1.60
N GLY A 77 -12.39 4.62 1.99
CA GLY A 77 -13.34 5.40 1.21
C GLY A 77 -14.02 4.64 0.08
N ALA A 78 -13.95 3.30 0.02
CA ALA A 78 -14.70 2.51 -0.97
C ALA A 78 -16.15 2.29 -0.51
N GLU A 79 -16.96 3.34 -0.60
CA GLU A 79 -18.31 3.40 -0.06
C GLU A 79 -19.27 2.45 -0.77
N ASP A 80 -19.18 2.35 -2.11
CA ASP A 80 -20.02 1.43 -2.90
C ASP A 80 -19.77 -0.03 -2.53
N LEU A 81 -18.50 -0.41 -2.33
CA LEU A 81 -18.14 -1.76 -1.89
C LEU A 81 -18.64 -2.03 -0.48
N ALA A 82 -18.48 -1.06 0.43
CA ALA A 82 -18.97 -1.19 1.80
C ALA A 82 -20.49 -1.35 1.85
N HIS A 83 -21.22 -0.61 1.01
CA HIS A 83 -22.66 -0.72 0.86
C HIS A 83 -23.07 -2.07 0.27
N ALA A 84 -22.48 -2.48 -0.85
CA ALA A 84 -22.76 -3.77 -1.49
C ALA A 84 -22.48 -4.93 -0.54
N SER A 85 -21.37 -4.88 0.21
CA SER A 85 -21.05 -5.85 1.23
C SER A 85 -22.10 -5.91 2.33
N LYS A 86 -22.58 -4.75 2.80
CA LYS A 86 -23.61 -4.70 3.85
C LYS A 86 -24.94 -5.28 3.36
N THR A 87 -25.32 -5.02 2.11
CA THR A 87 -26.53 -5.60 1.51
C THR A 87 -26.47 -7.12 1.52
N LEU A 88 -25.35 -7.72 1.12
CA LEU A 88 -25.18 -9.18 1.15
C LEU A 88 -25.17 -9.74 2.57
N GLU A 89 -24.54 -9.05 3.53
CA GLU A 89 -24.61 -9.44 4.96
C GLU A 89 -26.05 -9.50 5.45
N LEU A 90 -26.86 -8.48 5.16
CA LEU A 90 -28.26 -8.42 5.59
C LEU A 90 -29.10 -9.53 4.97
N SER A 91 -28.89 -9.85 3.69
CA SER A 91 -29.54 -10.98 3.04
C SER A 91 -29.20 -12.31 3.73
N LEU A 92 -27.94 -12.50 4.14
CA LEU A 92 -27.50 -13.68 4.88
C LEU A 92 -28.13 -13.76 6.28
N GLU A 93 -28.18 -12.65 7.01
CA GLU A 93 -28.81 -12.54 8.33
C GLU A 93 -30.31 -12.89 8.28
N GLN A 94 -30.99 -12.41 7.23
CA GLN A 94 -32.41 -12.67 6.99
C GLN A 94 -32.67 -14.04 6.33
N GLN A 95 -31.63 -14.85 6.14
CA GLN A 95 -31.68 -16.17 5.51
C GLN A 95 -32.24 -16.16 4.08
N LEU A 96 -32.22 -15.00 3.41
CA LEU A 96 -32.65 -14.84 2.03
C LEU A 96 -31.70 -15.60 1.09
N PRO A 97 -32.22 -16.15 -0.02
CA PRO A 97 -31.36 -16.75 -1.03
C PRO A 97 -30.49 -15.65 -1.66
N LEU A 98 -29.17 -15.89 -1.71
CA LEU A 98 -28.25 -15.08 -2.48
C LEU A 98 -28.34 -15.49 -3.94
N SER A 99 -28.71 -14.58 -4.84
CA SER A 99 -28.68 -14.90 -6.26
C SER A 99 -27.24 -14.88 -6.77
N GLU A 100 -26.95 -15.68 -7.81
CA GLU A 100 -25.66 -15.63 -8.49
C GLU A 100 -25.39 -14.24 -9.09
N THR A 101 -26.44 -13.48 -9.41
CA THR A 101 -26.34 -12.13 -9.95
C THR A 101 -25.86 -11.15 -8.89
N ASP A 102 -26.42 -11.20 -7.69
CA ASP A 102 -26.02 -10.32 -6.57
C ASP A 102 -24.55 -10.56 -6.19
N LEU A 103 -24.14 -11.83 -6.19
CA LEU A 103 -22.76 -12.21 -5.92
C LEU A 103 -21.80 -11.74 -7.02
N ALA A 104 -22.19 -11.89 -8.29
CA ALA A 104 -21.40 -11.44 -9.42
C ALA A 104 -21.25 -9.91 -9.44
N GLU A 105 -22.32 -9.18 -9.12
CA GLU A 105 -22.30 -7.72 -9.01
C GLU A 105 -21.37 -7.26 -7.89
N PHE A 106 -21.48 -7.85 -6.69
CA PHE A 106 -20.56 -7.57 -5.59
C PHE A 106 -19.10 -7.82 -5.97
N ILE A 107 -18.79 -8.95 -6.61
CA ILE A 107 -17.42 -9.27 -7.05
C ILE A 107 -16.93 -8.24 -8.07
N SER A 108 -17.80 -7.80 -8.98
CA SER A 108 -17.44 -6.76 -9.96
C SER A 108 -17.12 -5.43 -9.27
N ILE A 109 -17.95 -4.99 -8.32
CA ILE A 109 -17.71 -3.78 -7.52
C ILE A 109 -16.41 -3.92 -6.72
N TYR A 110 -16.16 -5.10 -6.16
CA TYR A 110 -14.96 -5.38 -5.38
C TYR A 110 -13.70 -5.22 -6.25
N ARG A 111 -13.64 -5.88 -7.40
CA ARG A 111 -12.52 -5.76 -8.34
C ARG A 111 -12.32 -4.32 -8.80
N GLN A 112 -13.40 -3.63 -9.16
CA GLN A 112 -13.33 -2.24 -9.60
C GLN A 112 -12.78 -1.33 -8.49
N SER A 113 -13.23 -1.52 -7.25
CA SER A 113 -12.75 -0.76 -6.09
C SER A 113 -11.26 -0.98 -5.85
N CYS A 114 -10.78 -2.23 -5.99
CA CYS A 114 -9.35 -2.55 -5.90
C CYS A 114 -8.54 -1.84 -6.98
N VAL A 115 -9.02 -1.83 -8.24
CA VAL A 115 -8.35 -1.14 -9.35
C VAL A 115 -8.25 0.36 -9.08
N VAL A 116 -9.36 1.00 -8.68
CA VAL A 116 -9.36 2.44 -8.40
C VAL A 116 -8.45 2.76 -7.22
N LEU A 117 -8.55 2.02 -6.10
CA LEU A 117 -7.67 2.21 -4.95
C LEU A 117 -6.18 2.04 -5.32
N GLN A 118 -5.85 1.05 -6.14
CA GLN A 118 -4.48 0.85 -6.60
C GLN A 118 -3.99 2.05 -7.43
N GLN A 119 -4.81 2.58 -8.33
CA GLN A 119 -4.48 3.77 -9.11
C GLN A 119 -4.24 4.98 -8.21
N GLU A 120 -5.10 5.20 -7.22
CA GLU A 120 -4.98 6.31 -6.29
C GLU A 120 -3.73 6.21 -5.41
N ILE A 121 -3.41 5.01 -4.90
CA ILE A 121 -2.18 4.79 -4.13
C ILE A 121 -0.95 5.04 -5.00
N THR A 122 -0.95 4.55 -6.25
CA THR A 122 0.15 4.80 -7.18
C THR A 122 0.33 6.29 -7.46
N LYS A 123 -0.77 7.03 -7.66
CA LYS A 123 -0.72 8.50 -7.83
C LYS A 123 -0.15 9.19 -6.59
N LEU A 124 -0.64 8.82 -5.40
CA LEU A 124 -0.15 9.41 -4.15
C LEU A 124 1.32 9.08 -3.91
N GLN A 125 1.78 7.86 -4.23
CA GLN A 125 3.20 7.50 -4.21
C GLN A 125 4.02 8.28 -5.23
N ALA A 126 3.46 8.55 -6.43
CA ALA A 126 4.11 9.39 -7.44
C ALA A 126 4.14 10.87 -7.05
N ASP A 127 3.14 11.37 -6.33
CA ASP A 127 3.12 12.73 -5.78
C ASP A 127 4.13 12.86 -4.63
N ILE A 128 4.28 11.83 -3.80
CA ILE A 128 5.34 11.74 -2.78
C ILE A 128 6.72 11.61 -3.45
N GLY A 129 6.84 10.91 -4.58
CA GLY A 129 8.07 10.74 -5.35
C GLY A 129 8.41 11.89 -6.32
N SER A 130 7.47 12.81 -6.59
CA SER A 130 7.67 14.00 -7.42
C SER A 130 8.05 15.23 -6.60
N GLY A 131 7.87 15.17 -5.28
CA GLY A 131 8.80 15.84 -4.39
C GLY A 131 10.13 15.11 -4.46
N GLN A 132 11.08 15.65 -5.21
CA GLN A 132 12.51 15.37 -4.99
C GLN A 132 12.79 15.67 -3.51
N THR A 133 12.56 14.69 -2.64
CA THR A 133 13.16 14.69 -1.32
C THR A 133 14.60 14.37 -1.64
N GLU A 134 15.39 15.42 -1.80
CA GLU A 134 16.83 15.33 -1.86
C GLU A 134 17.28 14.32 -0.81
N LEU A 135 18.05 13.31 -1.24
CA LEU A 135 18.56 12.28 -0.36
C LEU A 135 19.10 12.92 0.92
N ASP A 136 18.43 12.70 2.05
CA ASP A 136 18.93 13.16 3.34
C ASP A 136 20.10 12.26 3.75
N ILE A 137 21.31 12.70 3.38
CA ILE A 137 22.57 12.00 3.66
C ILE A 137 22.79 11.86 5.16
N ILE A 138 22.29 12.80 5.98
CA ILE A 138 22.39 12.75 7.43
C ILE A 138 21.53 11.62 7.97
N GLN A 139 20.27 11.53 7.52
CA GLN A 139 19.38 10.44 7.86
C GLN A 139 19.96 9.09 7.43
N LEU A 140 20.47 8.98 6.20
CA LEU A 140 21.10 7.77 5.69
C LEU A 140 22.30 7.36 6.56
N TYR A 141 23.17 8.30 6.92
CA TYR A 141 24.31 8.03 7.78
C TYR A 141 23.91 7.49 9.16
N TYR A 142 22.89 8.08 9.80
CA TYR A 142 22.38 7.60 11.08
C TYR A 142 21.78 6.19 10.98
N LEU A 143 21.01 5.90 9.93
CA LEU A 143 20.44 4.58 9.70
C LEU A 143 21.54 3.51 9.56
N LEU A 144 22.63 3.84 8.85
CA LEU A 144 23.78 2.96 8.70
C LEU A 144 24.51 2.72 10.04
N ARG A 145 24.72 3.76 10.85
CA ARG A 145 25.32 3.62 12.19
C ARG A 145 24.47 2.76 13.13
N GLN A 146 23.16 2.84 13.00
CA GLN A 146 22.20 2.05 13.79
C GLN A 146 21.96 0.64 13.23
N HIS A 147 22.62 0.23 12.14
CA HIS A 147 22.39 -1.04 11.43
C HIS A 147 20.92 -1.25 11.04
N ASN A 148 20.21 -0.17 10.72
CA ASN A 148 18.79 -0.21 10.39
C ASN A 148 18.60 -0.61 8.92
N MET A 149 17.83 -1.68 8.68
CA MET A 149 17.51 -2.21 7.35
C MET A 149 16.79 -1.22 6.43
N GLN A 150 16.17 -0.16 6.98
CA GLN A 150 15.62 0.95 6.20
C GLN A 150 16.67 1.66 5.34
N ALA A 151 17.97 1.56 5.69
CA ALA A 151 19.05 2.06 4.84
C ALA A 151 19.09 1.35 3.48
N CYS A 152 18.77 0.05 3.42
CA CYS A 152 18.74 -0.69 2.15
C CYS A 152 17.68 -0.14 1.20
N ASP A 153 16.47 0.09 1.71
CA ASP A 153 15.37 0.63 0.95
C ASP A 153 15.70 2.06 0.46
N LEU A 154 16.29 2.86 1.34
CA LEU A 154 16.66 4.24 1.04
C LEU A 154 17.76 4.33 -0.04
N VAL A 155 18.72 3.40 -0.04
CA VAL A 155 19.77 3.29 -1.08
C VAL A 155 19.23 2.74 -2.39
N GLN A 156 18.36 1.72 -2.34
CA GLN A 156 17.73 1.15 -3.54
C GLN A 156 16.88 2.19 -4.29
N ASN A 157 16.16 3.03 -3.55
CA ASN A 157 15.24 4.01 -4.12
C ASN A 157 15.93 5.31 -4.59
N ASN A 158 17.20 5.56 -4.20
CA ASN A 158 17.91 6.81 -4.48
C ASN A 158 19.26 6.62 -5.20
N GLN A 159 19.44 5.51 -5.95
CA GLN A 159 20.72 5.20 -6.61
C GLN A 159 21.25 6.31 -7.53
N GLU A 160 20.38 6.98 -8.28
CA GLU A 160 20.79 8.04 -9.20
C GLU A 160 21.26 9.30 -8.45
N GLN A 161 20.60 9.67 -7.35
CA GLN A 161 21.04 10.77 -6.50
C GLN A 161 22.36 10.44 -5.79
N LEU A 162 22.53 9.20 -5.32
CA LEU A 162 23.81 8.72 -4.76
C LEU A 162 24.96 8.82 -5.76
N LYS A 163 24.73 8.48 -7.04
CA LYS A 163 25.74 8.59 -8.09
C LYS A 163 26.10 10.05 -8.41
N GLN A 164 25.14 10.96 -8.30
CA GLN A 164 25.37 12.41 -8.43
C GLN A 164 26.20 12.96 -7.27
N LEU A 165 25.97 12.46 -6.05
CA LEU A 165 26.66 12.88 -4.83
C LEU A 165 28.08 12.29 -4.70
N LEU A 166 28.23 10.98 -4.90
CA LEU A 166 29.43 10.23 -4.50
C LEU A 166 30.41 9.96 -5.65
N THR A 167 30.06 10.30 -6.90
CA THR A 167 30.64 9.72 -8.13
C THR A 167 30.26 8.25 -8.31
N LYS A 168 30.19 7.80 -9.56
CA LYS A 168 29.71 6.45 -9.91
C LYS A 168 30.47 5.33 -9.19
N ALA A 169 31.80 5.38 -9.18
CA ALA A 169 32.63 4.31 -8.60
C ALA A 169 32.45 4.19 -7.07
N VAL A 170 32.30 5.32 -6.38
CA VAL A 170 32.09 5.32 -4.92
C VAL A 170 30.65 4.96 -4.58
N ALA A 171 29.66 5.40 -5.37
CA ALA A 171 28.26 5.03 -5.18
C ALA A 171 28.03 3.52 -5.37
N ASP A 172 28.70 2.91 -6.35
CA ASP A 172 28.63 1.47 -6.60
C ASP A 172 29.27 0.68 -5.43
N ASN A 173 30.44 1.11 -4.96
CA ASN A 173 31.12 0.52 -3.79
C ASN A 173 30.28 0.68 -2.50
N PHE A 174 29.74 1.87 -2.27
CA PHE A 174 28.84 2.15 -1.15
C PHE A 174 27.61 1.23 -1.18
N SER A 175 26.94 1.13 -2.33
CA SER A 175 25.75 0.28 -2.49
C SER A 175 26.06 -1.20 -2.26
N GLN A 176 27.22 -1.68 -2.73
CA GLN A 176 27.69 -3.05 -2.46
C GLN A 176 27.83 -3.30 -0.95
N HIS A 177 28.42 -2.38 -0.19
CA HIS A 177 28.52 -2.51 1.26
C HIS A 177 27.15 -2.51 1.95
N VAL A 178 26.20 -1.68 1.52
CA VAL A 178 24.84 -1.64 2.08
C VAL A 178 24.09 -2.94 1.81
N PHE A 179 24.11 -3.45 0.58
CA PHE A 179 23.39 -4.69 0.24
C PHE A 179 24.09 -5.96 0.76
N ALA A 180 25.40 -5.90 1.04
CA ALA A 180 26.11 -6.93 1.80
C ALA A 180 25.93 -6.80 3.33
N LEU A 181 25.04 -5.89 3.79
CA LEU A 181 24.75 -5.60 5.20
C LEU A 181 25.97 -5.12 6.01
N ASN A 182 27.01 -4.65 5.34
CA ASN A 182 28.18 -4.07 5.95
C ASN A 182 27.97 -2.56 6.18
N PHE A 183 27.02 -2.24 7.06
CA PHE A 183 26.59 -0.86 7.31
C PHE A 183 27.68 0.03 7.90
N SER A 184 28.61 -0.56 8.66
CA SER A 184 29.75 0.15 9.22
C SER A 184 30.72 0.64 8.12
N ALA A 185 31.03 -0.21 7.13
CA ALA A 185 31.85 0.20 5.99
C ALA A 185 31.13 1.22 5.09
N ALA A 186 29.82 1.03 4.87
CA ALA A 186 29.01 2.00 4.13
C ALA A 186 28.96 3.37 4.82
N ALA A 187 28.80 3.43 6.14
CA ALA A 187 28.83 4.68 6.91
C ALA A 187 30.18 5.40 6.79
N ALA A 188 31.30 4.66 6.81
CA ALA A 188 32.63 5.23 6.64
C ALA A 188 32.83 5.89 5.27
N ILE A 189 32.25 5.31 4.20
CA ILE A 189 32.27 5.88 2.85
C ILE A 189 31.45 7.18 2.79
N LEU A 190 30.35 7.26 3.52
CA LEU A 190 29.45 8.41 3.51
C LEU A 190 29.94 9.58 4.40
N GLN A 191 30.75 9.28 5.43
CA GLN A 191 31.22 10.24 6.43
C GLN A 191 31.89 11.52 5.86
N PRO A 192 32.74 11.46 4.81
CA PRO A 192 33.37 12.65 4.24
C PRO A 192 32.37 13.63 3.59
N PHE A 193 31.20 13.13 3.19
CA PHE A 193 30.16 13.88 2.48
C PHE A 193 29.14 14.52 3.41
N LEU A 194 29.26 14.29 4.73
CA LEU A 194 28.43 14.96 5.73
C LEU A 194 28.83 16.43 5.89
N PRO A 195 27.91 17.29 6.38
CA PRO A 195 28.24 18.64 6.82
C PRO A 195 29.34 18.64 7.90
N PRO A 196 30.20 19.67 7.97
CA PRO A 196 31.33 19.73 8.91
C PRO A 196 30.95 19.46 10.37
N GLU A 197 29.76 19.91 10.77
CA GLU A 197 29.21 19.78 12.12
C GLU A 197 28.93 18.32 12.52
N GLN A 198 28.76 17.43 11.54
CA GLN A 198 28.41 16.02 11.72
C GLN A 198 29.58 15.07 11.45
N ARG A 199 30.75 15.59 11.02
CA ARG A 199 31.95 14.76 10.73
C ARG A 199 32.65 14.23 11.98
N SER A 200 32.31 14.78 13.16
CA SER A 200 33.01 14.55 14.43
C SER A 200 32.10 13.89 15.48
N THR A 201 31.74 12.62 15.28
CA THR A 201 31.27 11.75 16.37
C THR A 201 32.06 10.44 16.37
N ASN A 202 33.38 10.57 16.53
CA ASN A 202 34.24 9.49 17.01
C ASN A 202 34.78 9.92 18.38
N THR A 203 34.05 9.53 19.42
CA THR A 203 34.61 9.17 20.72
C THR A 203 34.10 7.78 21.04
#